data_AF-A0AA38CFU0-F1
#
_entry.id   AF-A0AA38CFU0-F1
#
_cell.length_a   1.000
_cell.length_b   1.000
_cell.length_c   1.000
_cell.angle_alpha   90.00
_cell.angle_beta   90.00
_cell.angle_gamma   90.00
#
_symmetry.space_group_name_H-M   'P 1'
#
loop_
_entity.id
_entity.type
_entity.pdbx_description
1 polymer ?
#
loop_
_entity_poly.entity_id
_entity_poly.type
_entity_poly.pdbx_seq_one_letter_code
_entity_poly.pdbx_strand_id
1 'polypeptide(L)' 'PDPALFISAYVRDIQVRRVMIDGGASLNIISSKDFQQMNIPSSYMCANPIMLRSFNDAISSTLGTVIVNIR' A
#
# COMPACT_ATOMS: atom_id res chain seq x y z
N PRO A 1 6.03 2.39 24.42
CA PRO A 1 5.72 1.91 23.06
C PRO A 1 7.01 1.68 22.28
N ASP A 2 7.14 0.53 21.66
CA ASP A 2 8.25 0.26 20.77
C ASP A 2 8.18 1.19 19.55
N PRO A 3 9.33 1.62 19.00
CA PRO A 3 9.34 2.44 17.81
C PRO A 3 8.72 1.70 16.62
N ALA A 4 8.01 2.43 15.77
CA ALA A 4 7.48 1.87 14.53
C ALA A 4 8.61 1.34 13.65
N LEU A 5 8.42 0.11 13.13
CA LEU A 5 9.40 -0.55 12.28
C LEU A 5 9.18 -0.13 10.81
N PHE A 6 10.26 0.30 10.16
CA PHE A 6 10.26 0.67 8.76
C PHE A 6 11.36 -0.06 8.00
N ILE A 7 11.07 -0.47 6.77
CA ILE A 7 12.04 -1.06 5.86
C ILE A 7 12.12 -0.28 4.54
N SER A 8 13.20 -0.50 3.79
CA SER A 8 13.21 -0.20 2.36
C SER A 8 13.01 -1.51 1.61
N ALA A 9 12.13 -1.52 0.61
CA ALA A 9 11.79 -2.70 -0.17
C ALA A 9 11.86 -2.39 -1.67
N TYR A 10 12.01 -3.43 -2.47
CA TYR A 10 11.77 -3.35 -3.90
C TYR A 10 10.45 -4.05 -4.21
N VAL A 11 9.54 -3.36 -4.90
CA VAL A 11 8.33 -3.98 -5.44
C VAL A 11 8.51 -4.06 -6.95
N ARG A 12 8.65 -5.28 -7.45
CA ARG A 12 9.06 -5.62 -8.82
C ARG A 12 10.48 -5.15 -9.14
N ASP A 13 10.65 -3.87 -9.41
CA ASP A 13 11.94 -3.21 -9.68
C ASP A 13 11.97 -1.77 -9.13
N ILE A 14 10.91 -1.37 -8.43
CA ILE A 14 10.71 -0.01 -7.94
C ILE A 14 11.08 0.02 -6.47
N GLN A 15 12.04 0.88 -6.13
CA GLN A 15 12.45 1.09 -4.76
C GLN A 15 11.37 1.86 -3.99
N VAL A 16 10.80 1.21 -2.97
CA VAL A 16 9.88 1.81 -2.00
C VAL A 16 10.68 2.09 -0.73
N ARG A 17 10.83 3.37 -0.39
CA ARG A 17 11.54 3.77 0.82
C ARG A 17 10.54 3.91 1.96
N ARG A 18 10.94 3.47 3.16
CA ARG A 18 10.19 3.68 4.41
C ARG A 18 8.78 3.05 4.41
N VAL A 19 8.71 1.75 4.08
CA VAL A 19 7.50 0.93 4.23
C VAL A 19 7.33 0.58 5.71
N MET A 20 6.17 0.89 6.28
CA MET A 20 5.83 0.54 7.66
C MET A 20 5.49 -0.95 7.76
N ILE A 21 6.07 -1.65 8.73
CA ILE A 21 5.66 -3.01 9.07
C ILE A 21 4.55 -2.92 10.13
N ASP A 22 3.33 -3.21 9.70
CA ASP A 22 2.14 -3.19 10.55
C ASP A 22 1.54 -4.60 10.67
N GLY A 23 1.80 -5.26 11.80
CA GLY A 23 1.25 -6.58 12.08
C GLY A 23 -0.26 -6.59 12.40
N GLY A 24 -0.86 -5.42 12.62
CA GLY A 24 -2.30 -5.28 12.83
C GLY A 24 -3.08 -5.09 11.52
N ALA A 25 -2.39 -4.78 10.42
CA ALA A 25 -3.01 -4.60 9.11
C ALA A 25 -3.19 -5.94 8.38
N SER A 26 -4.38 -6.18 7.83
CA SER A 26 -4.68 -7.36 7.01
C SER A 26 -4.32 -7.19 5.52
N LEU A 27 -3.89 -5.99 5.12
CA LEU A 27 -3.57 -5.65 3.74
C LEU A 27 -2.51 -4.55 3.65
N ASN A 28 -1.72 -4.58 2.56
CA ASN A 28 -0.79 -3.52 2.24
C ASN A 28 -1.54 -2.34 1.60
N ILE A 29 -1.26 -1.12 2.05
CA ILE A 29 -1.85 0.11 1.54
C ILE A 29 -0.74 1.04 1.09
N ILE A 30 -0.96 1.71 -0.03
CA ILE A 30 -0.12 2.81 -0.50
C ILE A 30 -1.00 4.03 -0.80
N SER A 31 -0.49 5.23 -0.49
CA SER A 31 -1.20 6.45 -0.83
C SER A 31 -1.21 6.66 -2.35
N SER A 32 -2.23 7.35 -2.87
CA SER A 32 -2.29 7.69 -4.30
C SER A 32 -1.09 8.55 -4.74
N LYS A 33 -0.61 9.42 -3.85
CA LYS A 33 0.57 10.26 -4.06
C LYS A 33 1.83 9.42 -4.23
N ASP A 34 2.10 8.49 -3.32
CA ASP A 34 3.30 7.65 -3.38
C ASP A 34 3.22 6.70 -4.58
N PHE A 35 2.04 6.14 -4.86
CA PHE A 35 1.81 5.31 -6.05
C PHE A 35 2.16 6.04 -7.35
N GLN A 36 1.75 7.30 -7.50
CA GLN A 36 2.07 8.13 -8.66
C GLN A 36 3.58 8.40 -8.77
N GLN A 37 4.28 8.57 -7.65
CA GLN A 37 5.73 8.80 -7.63
C GLN A 37 6.55 7.55 -7.96
N MET A 38 5.98 6.37 -7.76
CA MET A 38 6.63 5.10 -8.01
C MET A 38 6.73 4.73 -9.49
N ASN A 39 6.19 5.55 -10.42
CA ASN A 39 6.16 5.27 -11.86
C ASN A 39 5.58 3.89 -12.20
N ILE A 40 4.67 3.36 -11.36
CA ILE A 40 3.93 2.14 -11.66
C ILE A 40 2.96 2.46 -12.80
N PRO A 41 2.96 1.70 -13.91
CA PRO A 41 2.02 1.96 -14.99
C PRO A 41 0.58 1.83 -14.48
N SER A 42 -0.29 2.79 -14.83
CA SER A 42 -1.69 2.80 -14.38
C SER A 42 -2.47 1.56 -14.79
N SER A 43 -2.01 0.82 -15.81
CA SER A 43 -2.57 -0.47 -16.22
C SER A 43 -2.49 -1.56 -15.16
N TYR A 44 -1.62 -1.41 -14.14
CA TYR A 44 -1.55 -2.31 -12.99
C TYR A 44 -2.64 -2.04 -11.95
N MET A 45 -3.31 -0.88 -12.05
CA MET A 45 -4.40 -0.49 -11.17
C MET A 45 -5.71 -1.06 -11.71
N CYS A 46 -6.30 -1.98 -10.97
CA CYS A 46 -7.65 -2.45 -11.21
C CYS A 46 -8.63 -1.54 -10.46
N ALA A 47 -9.69 -1.09 -11.14
CA ALA A 47 -10.79 -0.33 -10.53
C ALA A 47 -11.70 -1.24 -9.69
N ASN A 48 -11.12 -1.87 -8.67
CA ASN A 48 -11.80 -2.69 -7.68
C ASN A 48 -11.52 -2.11 -6.28
N PRO A 49 -12.32 -1.14 -5.82
CA PRO A 49 -12.17 -0.53 -4.50
C PRO A 49 -12.39 -1.54 -3.37
N ILE A 50 -11.57 -1.43 -2.32
CA ILE A 50 -11.72 -2.21 -1.10
C ILE A 50 -12.18 -1.27 0.01
N MET A 51 -13.23 -1.66 0.74
CA MET A 51 -13.68 -0.96 1.93
C MET A 51 -12.78 -1.33 3.12
N LEU A 52 -12.21 -0.31 3.75
CA LEU A 52 -11.31 -0.44 4.89
C LEU A 52 -12.01 0.09 6.14
N ARG A 53 -11.86 -0.63 7.24
CA ARG A 53 -12.29 -0.19 8.57
C ARG A 53 -11.05 0.02 9.43
N SER A 54 -10.94 1.20 10.01
CA SER A 54 -9.86 1.56 10.94
C SER A 54 -10.28 1.35 12.39
N PHE A 55 -9.33 1.48 13.33
CA PHE A 55 -9.54 1.22 14.76
C PHE A 55 -10.60 2.10 15.42
N ASN A 56 -10.91 3.28 14.87
CA ASN A 56 -11.96 4.17 15.37
C ASN A 56 -13.29 3.98 14.63
N ASP A 57 -13.49 2.82 14.00
CA ASP A 57 -14.63 2.49 13.13
C ASP A 57 -14.79 3.41 11.91
N ALA A 58 -13.83 4.30 11.62
CA ALA A 58 -13.89 5.08 10.39
C ALA A 58 -13.73 4.15 9.19
N ILE A 59 -14.65 4.30 8.25
CA ILE A 59 -14.72 3.54 7.01
C ILE A 59 -14.17 4.40 5.88
N SER A 60 -13.22 3.86 5.12
CA SER A 60 -12.68 4.49 3.91
C SER A 60 -12.67 3.49 2.76
N SER A 61 -12.57 3.99 1.52
CA SER A 61 -12.41 3.15 0.34
C SER A 61 -11.06 3.41 -0.31
N THR A 62 -10.45 2.36 -0.85
CA THR A 62 -9.31 2.53 -1.76
C THR A 62 -9.78 3.07 -3.12
N LEU A 63 -8.87 3.70 -3.88
CA LEU A 63 -9.14 4.07 -5.27
C LEU A 63 -9.22 2.84 -6.20
N GLY A 64 -8.75 1.69 -5.74
CA GLY A 64 -8.64 0.45 -6.49
C GLY A 64 -7.60 -0.47 -5.86
N THR A 65 -7.15 -1.45 -6.64
CA THR A 65 -6.18 -2.46 -6.19
C THR A 65 -5.04 -2.58 -7.19
N VAL A 66 -3.81 -2.67 -6.70
CA VAL A 66 -2.62 -2.92 -7.53
C VAL A 66 -2.24 -4.38 -7.41
N ILE A 67 -2.21 -5.10 -8.52
CA ILE A 67 -1.76 -6.49 -8.57
C ILE A 67 -0.32 -6.53 -9.06
N VAL A 68 0.59 -6.88 -8.16
CA VAL A 68 2.02 -7.05 -8.46
C VAL A 68 2.43 -8.48 -8.20
N ASN A 69 3.01 -9.13 -9.22
CA ASN A 69 3.63 -10.44 -9.06
C ASN A 69 4.96 -10.26 -8.34
N ILE A 70 5.02 -10.71 -7.10
CA ILE A 70 6.26 -10.80 -6.32
C ILE A 70 6.93 -12.10 -6.79
N ARG A 71 8.04 -11.97 -7.51
CA ARG A 71 8.90 -13.11 -7.88
C ARG A 71 10.01 -13.27 -6.87
#